data_AF-A0A5E6TSR2-F1
#
_entry.id   AF-A0A5E6TSR2-F1
#
_cell.length_a   1.000
_cell.length_b   1.000
_cell.length_c   1.000
_cell.angle_alpha   90.00
_cell.angle_beta   90.00
_cell.angle_gamma   90.00
#
_symmetry.space_group_name_H-M   'P 1'
#
loop_
_entity.id
_entity.type
_entity.pdbx_description
1 polymer ?
#
loop_
_entity_poly.entity_id
_entity_poly.type
_entity_poly.pdbx_seq_one_letter_code
_entity_poly.pdbx_strand_id
1 'polypeptide(L)' 'MRELQEETGLGVDGLLYLMELQSGRTQHHVYEASVLNCDEARPQNEIFDCIWYPLDAVQNLDTSDATRRIVRAFQRRL' A
#
# COMPACT_ATOMS: atom_id res chain seq x y z
N MET A 1 0.67 5.77 9.14
CA MET A 1 2.05 6.05 9.58
C MET A 1 2.55 4.94 10.49
N ARG A 2 1.91 4.68 11.65
CA ARG A 2 2.32 3.63 12.59
C ARG A 2 2.57 2.26 11.94
N GLU A 3 1.54 1.66 11.33
CA GLU A 3 1.67 0.31 10.74
C GLU A 3 2.75 0.24 9.64
N LEU A 4 2.84 1.26 8.78
CA LEU A 4 3.87 1.30 7.74
C LEU A 4 5.28 1.23 8.35
N GLN A 5 5.54 1.98 9.42
CA GLN A 5 6.83 1.94 10.11
C GLN A 5 7.03 0.60 10.83
N GLU A 6 6.02 0.10 11.55
CA GLU A 6 6.10 -1.13 12.33
C GLU A 6 6.30 -2.37 11.46
N GLU A 7 5.69 -2.44 10.27
CA GLU A 7 5.77 -3.60 9.40
C GLU A 7 6.94 -3.52 8.41
N THR A 8 7.32 -2.33 7.96
CA THR A 8 8.30 -2.18 6.85
C THR A 8 9.59 -1.43 7.25
N GLY A 9 9.60 -0.76 8.39
CA GLY A 9 10.69 0.13 8.81
C GLY A 9 10.73 1.48 8.08
N LEU A 10 9.79 1.75 7.18
CA LEU A 10 9.78 2.99 6.40
C LEU A 10 9.30 4.18 7.24
N GLY A 11 10.11 5.25 7.22
CA GLY A 11 9.71 6.55 7.75
C GLY A 11 8.78 7.28 6.77
N VAL A 12 7.71 7.90 7.27
CA VAL A 12 6.75 8.66 6.46
C VAL A 12 7.07 10.15 6.52
N ASP A 13 7.23 10.78 5.36
CA ASP A 13 7.39 12.23 5.20
C ASP A 13 6.04 12.93 4.99
N GLY A 14 5.12 12.26 4.28
CA GLY A 14 3.80 12.81 3.97
C GLY A 14 2.77 11.74 3.64
N LEU A 15 1.49 12.08 3.87
CA LEU A 15 0.35 11.27 3.47
C LEU A 15 -0.62 12.12 2.64
N LEU A 16 -0.98 11.63 1.46
CA LEU A 16 -2.04 12.19 0.63
C LEU A 16 -3.24 11.26 0.65
N TYR A 17 -4.37 11.74 1.14
CA TYR A 17 -5.63 11.00 1.05
C TYR A 17 -6.09 10.91 -0.40
N LEU A 18 -6.38 9.70 -0.87
CA LEU A 18 -6.81 9.46 -2.25
C LEU A 18 -8.32 9.24 -2.34
N MET A 19 -8.84 8.29 -1.58
CA MET A 19 -10.24 7.85 -1.69
C MET A 19 -10.65 6.93 -0.55
N GLU A 20 -11.96 6.73 -0.44
CA GLU A 20 -12.58 5.65 0.31
C GLU A 20 -13.06 4.54 -0.63
N LEU A 21 -12.88 3.29 -0.21
CA LEU A 21 -13.36 2.12 -0.93
C LEU A 21 -14.04 1.15 0.04
N GLN A 22 -15.33 0.89 -0.17
CA GLN A 22 -16.03 -0.19 0.52
C GLN A 22 -15.74 -1.54 -0.15
N SER A 23 -15.27 -2.51 0.63
CA SER A 23 -15.08 -3.89 0.20
C SER A 23 -15.65 -4.86 1.24
N GLY A 24 -16.77 -5.50 0.91
CA GLY A 24 -17.53 -6.32 1.85
C GLY A 24 -17.94 -5.51 3.08
N ARG A 25 -17.48 -5.95 4.26
CA ARG A 25 -17.74 -5.27 5.54
C ARG A 25 -16.67 -4.24 5.93
N THR A 26 -15.61 -4.11 5.14
CA THR A 26 -14.47 -3.24 5.46
C THR A 26 -14.52 -1.96 4.64
N GLN A 27 -14.42 -0.83 5.32
CA GLN A 27 -14.22 0.48 4.71
C GLN A 27 -12.72 0.78 4.69
N HIS A 28 -12.15 0.91 3.49
CA HIS A 28 -10.74 1.24 3.31
C HIS A 28 -10.60 2.74 3.07
N HIS A 29 -9.78 3.41 3.87
CA HIS A 29 -9.30 4.76 3.59
C HIS A 29 -7.90 4.65 2.99
N VAL A 30 -7.77 5.04 1.72
CA VAL A 30 -6.54 4.83 0.95
C VAL A 30 -5.72 6.11 0.92
N TYR A 31 -4.44 5.98 1.24
CA TYR A 31 -3.47 7.06 1.23
C TYR A 31 -2.28 6.69 0.35
N GLU A 32 -1.74 7.67 -0.37
CA GLU A 32 -0.38 7.62 -0.90
C GLU A 32 0.58 8.13 0.18
N ALA A 33 1.69 7.43 0.39
CA ALA A 33 2.70 7.81 1.37
C ALA A 33 4.01 8.17 0.68
N SER A 34 4.54 9.35 0.97
CA SER A 34 5.93 9.70 0.66
C SER A 34 6.83 9.15 1.77
N VAL A 35 7.82 8.33 1.41
CA VAL A 35 8.70 7.64 2.36
C VAL A 35 10.14 8.15 2.25
N LEU A 36 10.84 8.24 3.38
CA LEU A 36 12.19 8.83 3.46
C LEU A 36 13.30 7.85 3.03
N ASN A 37 13.09 6.55 3.25
CA ASN A 37 14.11 5.51 3.13
C ASN A 37 13.59 4.31 2.33
N CYS A 38 13.05 4.56 1.13
CA CYS A 38 12.42 3.55 0.26
C CYS A 38 13.30 2.30 0.02
N ASP A 39 14.61 2.51 -0.15
CA ASP A 39 15.59 1.46 -0.41
C ASP A 39 15.90 0.57 0.81
N GLU A 40 15.45 0.97 2.00
CA GLU A 40 15.65 0.25 3.27
C GLU A 40 14.41 -0.57 3.70
N ALA A 41 13.38 -0.62 2.86
CA ALA A 41 12.17 -1.40 3.12
C ALA A 41 12.54 -2.86 3.44
N ARG A 42 12.07 -3.36 4.59
CA ARG A 42 12.36 -4.71 5.05
C ARG A 42 11.20 -5.26 5.87
N PRO A 43 10.95 -6.58 5.83
CA PRO A 43 9.93 -7.17 6.66
C PRO A 43 10.25 -6.99 8.15
N GLN A 44 9.24 -6.60 8.93
CA GLN A 44 9.29 -6.49 10.38
C GLN A 44 7.98 -7.02 10.99
N ASN A 45 8.06 -7.44 12.25
CA ASN A 45 6.91 -7.91 13.04
C ASN A 45 6.10 -9.02 12.35
N GLU A 46 4.91 -8.70 11.86
CA GLU A 46 3.90 -9.67 11.41
C GLU A 46 4.03 -10.06 9.93
N ILE A 47 4.87 -9.38 9.16
CA ILE A 47 5.03 -9.64 7.71
C ILE A 47 6.28 -10.47 7.42
N PHE A 48 6.14 -11.45 6.52
CA PHE A 48 7.23 -12.36 6.15
C PHE A 48 8.19 -11.76 5.12
N ASP A 49 7.70 -10.92 4.21
CA ASP A 49 8.49 -10.34 3.12
C ASP A 49 8.02 -8.91 2.78
N CYS A 50 8.91 -8.11 2.19
CA CYS A 50 8.64 -6.73 1.79
C CYS A 50 9.27 -6.46 0.42
N ILE A 51 8.43 -6.29 -0.61
CA ILE A 51 8.85 -6.20 -2.00
C ILE A 51 8.12 -5.06 -2.71
N TRP A 52 8.88 -4.27 -3.48
CA TRP A 52 8.34 -3.29 -4.40
C TRP A 52 7.91 -3.94 -5.71
N TYR A 53 6.64 -3.75 -6.10
CA TYR A 53 6.11 -4.20 -7.39
C TYR A 53 5.68 -3.02 -8.26
N PRO A 54 5.90 -3.09 -9.59
CA PRO A 54 5.25 -2.19 -10.54
C PRO A 54 3.72 -2.25 -10.40
N LEU A 55 3.04 -1.11 -10.58
CA LEU A 55 1.57 -1.03 -10.38
C LEU A 55 0.79 -1.97 -11.31
N ASP A 56 1.27 -2.18 -12.54
CA ASP A 56 0.66 -3.07 -13.52
C ASP A 56 0.85 -4.56 -13.20
N ALA A 57 1.88 -4.90 -12.43
CA ALA A 57 2.14 -6.28 -11.98
C ALA A 57 1.09 -6.79 -10.97
N VAL A 58 0.37 -5.90 -10.28
CA VAL A 58 -0.61 -6.26 -9.24
C VAL A 58 -1.72 -7.20 -9.74
N GLN A 59 -2.07 -7.15 -11.03
CA GLN A 59 -3.07 -8.06 -11.61
C GLN A 59 -2.61 -9.53 -11.60
N ASN A 60 -1.30 -9.76 -11.53
CA ASN A 60 -0.68 -11.09 -11.53
C ASN A 60 -0.31 -11.58 -10.11
N LEU A 61 -0.54 -10.76 -9.07
CA LEU A 61 -0.25 -11.11 -7.68
C LEU A 61 -1.48 -11.73 -7.02
N ASP A 62 -1.24 -12.71 -6.14
CA ASP A 62 -2.28 -13.28 -5.28
C ASP A 62 -2.64 -12.29 -4.16
N THR A 63 -3.51 -11.35 -4.49
CA THR A 63 -3.97 -10.29 -3.59
C THR A 63 -5.48 -10.33 -3.41
N SER A 64 -6.00 -9.58 -2.44
CA SER A 64 -7.44 -9.43 -2.25
C SER A 64 -8.10 -8.65 -3.41
N ASP A 65 -9.41 -8.84 -3.61
CA ASP A 65 -10.19 -8.02 -4.56
C ASP A 65 -10.12 -6.52 -4.21
N ALA A 66 -10.09 -6.18 -2.92
CA ALA A 66 -9.93 -4.81 -2.45
C ALA A 66 -8.62 -4.20 -2.96
N THR A 67 -7.49 -4.90 -2.78
CA THR A 67 -6.16 -4.47 -3.25
C THR A 67 -6.17 -4.21 -4.76
N ARG A 68 -6.71 -5.15 -5.55
CA ARG A 68 -6.81 -4.99 -7.02
C ARG A 68 -7.65 -3.79 -7.42
N ARG A 69 -8.78 -3.56 -6.74
CA ARG A 69 -9.66 -2.40 -6.99
C ARG A 69 -9.00 -1.08 -6.61
N ILE A 70 -8.27 -1.04 -5.50
CA ILE A 70 -7.53 0.14 -5.05
C ILE A 70 -6.50 0.55 -6.11
N VAL A 71 -5.63 -0.38 -6.51
CA VAL A 71 -4.55 -0.10 -7.47
C VAL A 71 -5.12 0.31 -8.83
N ARG A 72 -6.17 -0.38 -9.31
CA ARG A 72 -6.84 -0.01 -10.58
C ARG A 72 -7.46 1.39 -10.53
N ALA A 73 -8.04 1.78 -9.40
CA ALA A 73 -8.63 3.10 -9.25
C ALA A 73 -7.55 4.20 -9.18
N PHE A 74 -6.42 3.92 -8.54
CA PHE A 74 -5.26 4.82 -8.54
C PHE A 74 -4.67 5.01 -9.94
N GLN A 75 -4.44 3.93 -10.69
CA GLN A 75 -3.90 3.99 -12.06
C GLN A 75 -4.76 4.82 -13.04
N ARG A 76 -6.08 4.91 -12.83
CA ARG A 76 -6.97 5.72 -13.67
C ARG A 76 -6.90 7.22 -13.38
N ARG A 77 -6.27 7.62 -12.28
CA ARG A 77 -6.10 9.03 -11.88
C ARG A 77 -4.77 9.62 -12.39
N LEU A 78 -3.79 8.78 -12.68
CA LEU A 78 -2.52 9.15 -13.32
C LEU A 78 -2.76 9.49 -14.79
#